data_AF-A0A8T7K3V4-F1
#
_entry.id   AF-A0A8T7K3V4-F1
#
_cell.length_a   1.000
_cell.length_b   1.000
_cell.length_c   1.000
_cell.angle_alpha   90.00
_cell.angle_beta   90.00
_cell.angle_gamma   90.00
#
_symmetry.space_group_name_H-M   'P 1'
#
loop_
_entity.id
_entity.type
_entity.pdbx_description
1 polymer ?
#
loop_
_entity_poly.entity_id
_entity_poly.type
_entity_poly.pdbx_seq_one_letter_code
_entity_poly.pdbx_strand_id
1 'polypeptide(L)'
;MGKITALEVQKRSKERVNVYIDGEFAFALTLIEAARLKKGQSLSPEEIAALRAQDDLAKALDSALRFIAYRPRSVQEVRRHLAAKQQPPDVIAAAVERLSAQGYLDDLAFARFWVENRDSFKPLSPQALRQELLQKGVPRALIDEALADIDPEDAAYRAALTQAPRLRTTNRRDFQHKLAAFLQRRGFSFALARTVIRRVLDTIDQQQPDRFAASAEPEDEETSGGSDQE
;
A
#
# COMPACT_ATOMS: atom_id res chain seq x y z
N MET A 1 32.37 32.16 14.16
CA MET A 1 33.30 31.10 13.67
C MET A 1 33.40 30.07 14.78
N GLY A 2 33.35 28.79 14.46
CA GLY A 2 33.58 27.71 15.42
C GLY A 2 34.81 26.90 15.03
N LYS A 3 35.57 26.39 16.01
CA LYS A 3 36.80 25.64 15.76
C LYS A 3 36.57 24.15 15.94
N ILE A 4 37.00 23.33 14.98
CA ILE A 4 36.95 21.87 15.11
C ILE A 4 37.91 21.42 16.22
N THR A 5 37.37 20.87 17.30
CA THR A 5 38.15 20.42 18.47
C THR A 5 38.45 18.92 18.41
N ALA A 6 37.58 18.12 17.80
CA ALA A 6 37.79 16.68 17.62
C ALA A 6 37.04 16.12 16.40
N LEU A 7 37.59 15.04 15.85
CA LEU A 7 37.00 14.20 14.81
C LEU A 7 37.15 12.76 15.28
N GLU A 8 36.04 12.09 15.57
CA GLU A 8 36.05 10.75 16.18
C GLU A 8 35.21 9.76 15.38
N VAL A 9 35.79 8.64 14.98
CA VAL A 9 35.04 7.56 14.28
C VAL A 9 34.02 6.93 15.24
N GLN A 10 32.78 6.76 14.79
CA GLN A 10 31.72 6.19 15.61
C GLN A 10 31.96 4.71 15.91
N LYS A 11 31.73 4.31 17.17
CA LYS A 11 31.91 2.91 17.62
C LYS A 11 31.04 1.90 16.87
N ARG A 12 29.81 2.29 16.49
CA ARG A 12 28.83 1.40 15.83
C ARG A 12 28.82 1.52 14.31
N SER A 13 29.47 2.54 13.75
CA SER A 13 29.53 2.76 12.29
C SER A 13 30.90 3.33 11.93
N LYS A 14 31.78 2.48 11.38
CA LYS A 14 33.16 2.87 11.03
C LYS A 14 33.22 3.86 9.87
N GLU A 15 32.12 4.06 9.15
CA GLU A 15 32.00 4.99 8.03
C GLU A 15 31.50 6.37 8.45
N ARG A 16 31.18 6.57 9.74
CA ARG A 16 30.68 7.83 10.29
C ARG A 16 31.66 8.43 11.30
N VAL A 17 31.86 9.73 11.21
CA VAL A 17 32.78 10.50 12.06
C VAL A 17 32.00 11.60 12.78
N ASN A 18 32.04 11.60 14.11
CA ASN A 18 31.52 12.67 14.94
C ASN A 18 32.44 13.89 14.86
N VAL A 19 31.86 15.05 14.59
CA VAL A 19 32.57 16.33 14.53
C VAL A 19 32.23 17.14 15.77
N TYR A 20 33.26 17.58 16.49
CA TYR A 20 33.14 18.44 17.66
C TYR A 20 33.61 19.84 17.33
N ILE A 21 32.81 20.84 17.66
CA ILE A 21 33.10 22.26 17.46
C ILE A 21 33.09 22.92 18.84
N ASP A 22 34.17 23.62 19.16
CA ASP A 22 34.37 24.32 20.44
C ASP A 22 34.15 23.42 21.68
N GLY A 23 34.38 22.12 21.52
CA GLY A 23 34.27 21.11 22.60
C GLY A 23 32.92 20.40 22.65
N GLU A 24 31.92 20.86 21.90
CA GLU A 24 30.59 20.27 21.86
C GLU A 24 30.38 19.44 20.59
N PHE A 25 29.60 18.37 20.71
CA PHE A 25 29.20 17.59 19.54
C PHE A 25 28.33 18.46 18.63
N ALA A 26 28.76 18.62 17.37
CA ALA A 26 28.04 19.41 16.40
C ALA A 26 27.17 18.51 15.50
N PHE A 27 27.78 17.62 14.73
CA PHE A 27 27.14 16.77 13.72
C PHE A 27 28.04 15.58 13.38
N ALA A 28 27.54 14.64 12.58
CA ALA A 28 28.30 13.47 12.15
C ALA A 28 28.38 13.36 10.63
N LEU A 29 29.58 13.31 10.08
CA LEU A 29 29.81 13.22 8.63
C LEU A 29 30.15 11.79 8.21
N THR A 30 30.08 11.52 6.90
CA THR A 30 30.73 10.32 6.34
C THR A 30 32.24 10.43 6.41
N LEU A 31 32.95 9.31 6.32
CA LEU A 31 34.41 9.28 6.33
C LEU A 31 35.02 10.15 5.21
N ILE A 32 34.40 10.16 4.02
CA ILE A 32 34.86 10.93 2.86
C ILE A 32 34.69 12.44 3.09
N GLU A 33 33.57 12.86 3.66
CA GLU A 33 33.32 14.26 4.01
C GLU A 33 34.24 14.71 5.15
N ALA A 34 34.38 13.88 6.19
CA ALA A 34 35.26 14.15 7.32
C ALA A 34 36.75 14.21 6.93
N ALA A 35 37.18 13.46 5.91
CA ALA A 35 38.56 13.49 5.41
C ALA A 35 38.98 14.86 4.86
N ARG A 36 38.02 15.73 4.52
CA ARG A 36 38.27 17.11 4.07
C ARG A 36 38.49 18.09 5.22
N LEU A 37 38.15 17.69 6.44
CA LEU A 37 38.24 18.52 7.63
C LEU A 37 39.49 18.19 8.45
N LYS A 38 40.03 19.20 9.14
CA LYS A 38 41.19 19.02 10.04
C LYS A 38 40.88 19.52 11.45
N LYS A 39 41.37 18.81 12.46
CA LYS A 39 41.35 19.30 13.84
C LYS A 39 42.07 20.65 13.91
N GLY A 40 41.42 21.63 14.53
CA GLY A 40 41.90 23.00 14.65
C GLY A 40 41.46 23.94 13.53
N GLN A 41 40.79 23.45 12.48
CA GLN A 41 40.21 24.29 11.43
C GLN A 41 39.08 25.15 11.98
N SER A 42 39.04 26.41 11.58
CA SER A 42 37.91 27.31 11.84
C SER A 42 36.88 27.18 10.72
N LEU A 43 35.62 27.07 11.09
CA LEU A 43 34.50 27.05 10.16
C LEU A 43 33.63 28.30 10.36
N SER A 44 33.16 28.87 9.25
CA SER A 44 32.15 29.91 9.26
C SER A 44 30.79 29.34 9.71
N PRO A 45 29.87 30.17 10.23
CA PRO A 45 28.51 29.73 10.54
C PRO A 45 27.81 29.07 9.35
N GLU A 46 28.05 29.56 8.13
CA GLU A 46 27.50 29.04 6.89
C GLU A 46 28.06 27.65 6.56
N GLU A 47 29.37 27.45 6.73
CA GLU A 47 30.01 26.14 6.54
C GLU A 47 29.49 25.11 7.56
N ILE A 48 29.34 25.51 8.82
CA ILE A 48 28.77 24.68 9.89
C ILE A 48 27.33 24.29 9.54
N ALA A 49 26.51 25.25 9.10
CA ALA A 49 25.12 24.99 8.71
C ALA A 49 25.03 24.03 7.50
N ALA A 50 25.90 24.22 6.49
CA ALA A 50 25.95 23.34 5.33
C ALA A 50 26.33 21.90 5.70
N LEU A 51 27.32 21.71 6.57
CA LEU A 51 27.74 20.38 7.04
C LEU A 51 26.66 19.71 7.92
N ARG A 52 25.94 20.50 8.73
CA ARG A 52 24.77 19.99 9.48
C ARG A 52 23.67 19.51 8.55
N ALA A 53 23.32 20.30 7.53
CA ALA A 53 22.31 19.92 6.54
C ALA A 53 22.68 18.63 5.79
N GLN A 54 23.97 18.44 5.48
CA GLN A 54 24.47 17.19 4.89
C GLN A 54 24.28 15.97 5.81
N ASP A 55 24.61 16.10 7.10
CA ASP A 55 24.37 15.04 8.08
C ASP A 55 22.87 14.70 8.20
N ASP A 56 22.01 15.71 8.31
CA ASP A 56 20.57 15.53 8.41
C ASP A 56 20.00 14.83 7.16
N LEU A 57 20.44 15.23 5.97
CA LEU A 57 20.09 14.54 4.72
C LEU A 57 20.58 13.09 4.72
N ALA A 58 21.82 12.82 5.14
CA ALA A 58 22.35 11.46 5.19
C ALA A 58 21.55 10.58 6.16
N LYS A 59 21.16 11.10 7.33
CA LYS A 59 20.28 10.41 8.29
C LYS A 59 18.88 10.15 7.70
N ALA A 60 18.31 11.13 7.01
CA ALA A 60 17.01 10.99 6.37
C ALA A 60 17.02 9.92 5.27
N LEU A 61 18.04 9.91 4.42
CA LEU A 61 18.24 8.90 3.37
C LEU A 61 18.36 7.50 3.95
N ASP A 62 19.25 7.30 4.94
CA ASP A 62 19.42 5.99 5.59
C ASP A 62 18.11 5.50 6.24
N SER A 63 17.41 6.41 6.91
CA SER A 63 16.10 6.10 7.52
C SER A 63 15.03 5.73 6.49
N ALA A 64 15.00 6.42 5.34
CA ALA A 64 14.07 6.13 4.26
C ALA A 64 14.42 4.82 3.55
N LEU A 65 15.69 4.57 3.25
CA LEU A 65 16.16 3.33 2.63
C LEU A 65 15.81 2.10 3.47
N ARG A 66 16.03 2.17 4.80
CA ARG A 66 15.61 1.09 5.72
C ARG A 66 14.10 0.86 5.69
N PHE A 67 13.30 1.91 5.51
CA PHE A 67 11.84 1.82 5.45
C PHE A 67 11.33 1.24 4.11
N ILE A 68 12.01 1.58 3.01
CA ILE A 68 11.75 1.08 1.65
C ILE A 68 12.20 -0.39 1.52
N ALA A 69 13.28 -0.79 2.19
CA ALA A 69 13.83 -2.15 2.12
C ALA A 69 12.83 -3.25 2.54
N TYR A 70 11.81 -2.93 3.34
CA TYR A 70 10.80 -3.90 3.75
C TYR A 70 9.74 -4.17 2.66
N ARG A 71 9.34 -3.13 1.91
CA ARG A 71 8.41 -3.22 0.76
C ARG A 71 8.45 -1.91 -0.03
N PRO A 72 8.03 -1.90 -1.31
CA PRO A 72 7.80 -0.67 -2.06
C PRO A 72 6.92 0.32 -1.29
N ARG A 73 7.28 1.60 -1.32
CA ARG A 73 6.60 2.71 -0.65
C ARG A 73 6.23 3.78 -1.65
N SER A 74 5.10 4.44 -1.45
CA SER A 74 4.82 5.69 -2.16
C SER A 74 5.70 6.82 -1.62
N VAL A 75 5.87 7.86 -2.42
CA VAL A 75 6.54 9.10 -2.03
C VAL A 75 5.91 9.69 -0.77
N GLN A 76 4.57 9.71 -0.69
CA GLN A 76 3.85 10.25 0.47
C GLN A 76 4.00 9.37 1.73
N GLU A 77 4.16 8.05 1.59
CA GLU A 77 4.51 7.19 2.73
C GLU A 77 5.91 7.54 3.28
N VAL A 78 6.89 7.79 2.40
CA VAL A 78 8.25 8.19 2.82
C VAL A 78 8.26 9.57 3.46
N ARG A 79 7.54 10.55 2.90
CA ARG A 79 7.40 11.89 3.50
C ARG A 79 6.85 11.80 4.93
N ARG A 80 5.76 11.04 5.12
CA ARG A 80 5.16 10.84 6.46
C ARG A 80 6.12 10.14 7.42
N HIS A 81 6.86 9.13 6.94
CA HIS A 81 7.84 8.41 7.76
C HIS A 81 8.96 9.33 8.25
N LEU A 82 9.51 10.18 7.37
CA LEU A 82 10.57 11.13 7.75
C LEU A 82 10.04 12.25 8.65
N ALA A 83 8.84 12.76 8.39
CA ALA A 83 8.18 13.74 9.25
C ALA A 83 7.93 13.19 10.67
N ALA A 84 7.49 11.93 10.79
CA ALA A 84 7.32 11.27 12.08
C ALA A 84 8.64 11.10 12.86
N LYS A 85 9.78 11.12 12.15
CA LYS A 85 11.13 11.16 12.72
C LYS A 85 11.66 12.58 12.92
N GLN A 86 10.79 13.58 12.83
CA GLN A 86 11.08 15.00 13.09
C GLN A 86 12.17 15.56 12.16
N GLN A 87 12.26 15.03 10.93
CA GLN A 87 13.15 15.59 9.92
C GLN A 87 12.60 16.94 9.41
N PRO A 88 13.46 17.96 9.19
CA PRO A 88 13.05 19.24 8.63
C PRO A 88 12.39 19.10 7.24
N PRO A 89 11.40 19.94 6.87
CA PRO A 89 10.69 19.83 5.59
C PRO A 89 11.59 19.91 4.35
N ASP A 90 12.62 20.76 4.38
CA ASP A 90 13.64 20.91 3.33
C ASP A 90 14.50 19.66 3.19
N VAL A 91 14.91 19.06 4.31
CA VAL A 91 15.63 17.77 4.34
C VAL A 91 14.76 16.64 3.77
N ILE A 92 13.47 16.61 4.11
CA ILE A 92 12.52 15.63 3.55
C ILE A 92 12.40 15.80 2.04
N ALA A 93 12.27 17.04 1.56
CA ALA A 93 12.17 17.33 0.13
C ALA A 93 13.43 16.85 -0.61
N ALA A 94 14.61 17.20 -0.11
CA ALA A 94 15.89 16.79 -0.70
C ALA A 94 16.09 15.26 -0.67
N ALA A 95 15.67 14.59 0.41
CA ALA A 95 15.74 13.14 0.52
C ALA A 95 14.83 12.45 -0.51
N VAL A 96 13.58 12.92 -0.64
CA VAL A 96 12.63 12.40 -1.63
C VAL A 96 13.14 12.61 -3.05
N GLU A 97 13.60 13.81 -3.38
CA GLU A 97 14.15 14.13 -4.69
C GLU A 97 15.30 13.19 -5.05
N ARG A 98 16.27 13.02 -4.14
CA ARG A 98 17.42 12.16 -4.35
C ARG A 98 17.04 10.69 -4.50
N LEU A 99 16.10 10.20 -3.70
CA LEU A 99 15.62 8.82 -3.78
C LEU A 99 14.84 8.56 -5.07
N SER A 100 14.02 9.51 -5.52
CA SER A 100 13.32 9.44 -6.81
C SER A 100 14.30 9.47 -7.99
N ALA A 101 15.29 10.35 -7.97
CA ALA A 101 16.33 10.42 -9.01
C ALA A 101 17.16 9.13 -9.11
N GLN A 102 17.32 8.40 -8.00
CA GLN A 102 17.99 7.11 -7.94
C GLN A 102 17.06 5.92 -8.23
N GLY A 103 15.77 6.15 -8.49
CA GLY A 103 14.79 5.11 -8.79
C GLY A 103 14.30 4.31 -7.57
N TYR A 104 14.63 4.73 -6.34
CA TYR A 104 14.10 4.09 -5.13
C TYR A 104 12.64 4.47 -4.85
N LEU A 105 12.18 5.60 -5.39
CA LEU A 105 10.80 6.08 -5.26
C LEU A 105 10.19 6.34 -6.62
N ASP A 106 9.18 5.55 -6.94
CA ASP A 106 8.36 5.65 -8.14
C ASP A 106 6.90 5.33 -7.76
N ASP A 107 6.04 6.34 -7.82
CA ASP A 107 4.64 6.22 -7.43
C ASP A 107 3.81 5.41 -8.45
N LEU A 108 4.20 5.39 -9.72
CA LEU A 108 3.54 4.58 -10.75
C LEU A 108 3.90 3.10 -10.55
N ALA A 109 5.19 2.80 -10.37
CA ALA A 109 5.63 1.44 -10.04
C ALA A 109 5.00 0.95 -8.74
N PHE A 110 4.92 1.81 -7.72
CA PHE A 110 4.20 1.51 -6.48
C PHE A 110 2.72 1.23 -6.72
N ALA A 111 2.04 2.03 -7.55
CA ALA A 111 0.62 1.84 -7.84
C ALA A 111 0.35 0.50 -8.54
N ARG A 112 1.15 0.15 -9.56
CA ARG A 112 1.06 -1.14 -10.27
C ARG A 112 1.28 -2.32 -9.31
N PHE A 113 2.35 -2.26 -8.50
CA PHE A 113 2.61 -3.25 -7.47
C PHE A 113 1.42 -3.40 -6.49
N TRP A 114 0.82 -2.29 -6.07
CA TRP A 114 -0.31 -2.31 -5.14
C TRP A 114 -1.55 -2.98 -5.74
N VAL A 115 -1.84 -2.69 -7.01
CA VAL A 115 -2.93 -3.31 -7.78
C VAL A 115 -2.73 -4.82 -7.88
N GLU A 116 -1.55 -5.27 -8.33
CA GLU A 116 -1.22 -6.69 -8.47
C GLU A 116 -1.32 -7.44 -7.13
N ASN A 117 -0.81 -6.82 -6.06
CA ASN A 117 -0.89 -7.39 -4.72
C ASN A 117 -2.36 -7.56 -4.26
N ARG A 118 -3.22 -6.60 -4.57
CA ARG A 118 -4.64 -6.68 -4.24
C ARG A 118 -5.37 -7.72 -5.08
N ASP A 119 -5.12 -7.80 -6.38
CA ASP A 119 -5.74 -8.81 -7.24
C ASP A 119 -5.39 -10.23 -6.77
N SER A 120 -4.15 -10.45 -6.30
CA SER A 120 -3.70 -11.77 -5.83
C SER A 120 -4.30 -12.19 -4.48
N PHE A 121 -4.37 -11.29 -3.50
CA PHE A 121 -4.69 -11.66 -2.10
C PHE A 121 -6.05 -11.17 -1.61
N LYS A 122 -6.52 -10.03 -2.12
CA LYS A 122 -7.76 -9.39 -1.69
C LYS A 122 -8.36 -8.59 -2.84
N PRO A 123 -9.00 -9.25 -3.83
CA PRO A 123 -9.60 -8.57 -4.97
C PRO A 123 -10.53 -7.44 -4.54
N LEU A 124 -10.30 -6.26 -5.08
CA LEU A 124 -11.07 -5.04 -4.81
C LEU A 124 -11.60 -4.48 -6.14
N SER A 125 -12.65 -3.67 -6.07
CA SER A 125 -13.09 -2.93 -7.24
C SER A 125 -12.06 -1.87 -7.66
N PRO A 126 -12.02 -1.47 -8.94
CA PRO A 126 -11.16 -0.38 -9.39
C PRO A 126 -11.39 0.91 -8.59
N GLN A 127 -12.63 1.18 -8.18
CA GLN A 127 -12.94 2.33 -7.34
C GLN A 127 -12.35 2.20 -5.93
N ALA A 128 -12.42 1.02 -5.31
CA ALA A 128 -11.81 0.79 -4.02
C ALA A 128 -10.27 0.87 -4.08
N LEU A 129 -9.65 0.32 -5.14
CA LEU A 129 -8.21 0.45 -5.40
C LEU A 129 -7.79 1.92 -5.54
N ARG A 130 -8.56 2.70 -6.31
CA ARG A 130 -8.35 4.15 -6.44
C ARG A 130 -8.37 4.85 -5.09
N GLN A 131 -9.33 4.54 -4.22
CA GLN A 131 -9.40 5.14 -2.88
C GLN A 131 -8.21 4.74 -2.00
N GLU A 132 -7.80 3.46 -2.03
CA GLU A 132 -6.59 3.03 -1.30
C GLU A 132 -5.35 3.79 -1.78
N LEU A 133 -5.13 3.88 -3.10
CA LEU A 133 -3.99 4.59 -3.69
C LEU A 133 -4.00 6.10 -3.37
N LEU A 134 -5.18 6.73 -3.37
CA LEU A 134 -5.32 8.12 -2.94
C LEU A 134 -4.93 8.30 -1.46
N GLN A 135 -5.31 7.39 -0.58
CA GLN A 135 -4.89 7.40 0.84
C GLN A 135 -3.39 7.13 1.01
N LYS A 136 -2.78 6.44 0.04
CA LYS A 136 -1.33 6.29 -0.10
C LYS A 136 -0.65 7.52 -0.70
N GLY A 137 -1.42 8.52 -1.12
CA GLY A 137 -0.92 9.79 -1.64
C GLY A 137 -0.41 9.71 -3.08
N VAL A 138 -0.80 8.68 -3.83
CA VAL A 138 -0.44 8.55 -5.24
C VAL A 138 -1.22 9.59 -6.06
N PRO A 139 -0.58 10.33 -6.99
CA PRO A 139 -1.25 11.27 -7.88
C PRO A 139 -2.34 10.61 -8.73
N ARG A 140 -3.47 11.32 -8.93
CA ARG A 140 -4.63 10.80 -9.69
C ARG A 140 -4.26 10.29 -11.08
N ALA A 141 -3.43 11.02 -11.82
CA ALA A 141 -2.99 10.62 -13.15
C ALA A 141 -2.28 9.26 -13.17
N LEU A 142 -1.42 8.98 -12.17
CA LEU A 142 -0.72 7.70 -12.07
C LEU A 142 -1.65 6.58 -11.62
N ILE A 143 -2.68 6.89 -10.82
CA ILE A 143 -3.73 5.94 -10.47
C ILE A 143 -4.55 5.57 -11.71
N ASP A 144 -4.92 6.56 -12.52
CA ASP A 144 -5.65 6.33 -13.77
C ASP A 144 -4.86 5.45 -14.72
N GLU A 145 -3.56 5.71 -14.87
CA GLU A 145 -2.66 4.88 -15.67
C GLU A 145 -2.55 3.45 -15.12
N ALA A 146 -2.33 3.27 -13.82
CA ALA A 146 -2.18 1.96 -13.21
C ALA A 146 -3.47 1.11 -13.23
N LEU A 147 -4.64 1.74 -13.39
CA LEU A 147 -5.94 1.08 -13.44
C LEU A 147 -6.52 0.98 -14.86
N ALA A 148 -5.84 1.51 -15.87
CA ALA A 148 -6.38 1.66 -17.22
C ALA A 148 -6.84 0.34 -17.86
N ASP A 149 -6.08 -0.73 -17.63
CA ASP A 149 -6.31 -2.04 -18.23
C ASP A 149 -7.19 -2.96 -17.37
N ILE A 150 -7.74 -2.46 -16.25
CA ILE A 150 -8.56 -3.27 -15.36
C ILE A 150 -10.03 -3.19 -15.79
N ASP A 151 -10.52 -4.29 -16.33
CA ASP A 151 -11.96 -4.49 -16.51
C ASP A 151 -12.64 -4.72 -15.14
N PRO A 152 -13.57 -3.84 -14.70
CA PRO A 152 -14.31 -4.02 -13.46
C PRO A 152 -15.11 -5.33 -13.40
N GLU A 153 -15.69 -5.78 -14.51
CA GLU A 153 -16.51 -7.00 -14.56
C GLU A 153 -15.64 -8.24 -14.37
N ASP A 154 -14.50 -8.32 -15.07
CA ASP A 154 -13.58 -9.44 -14.90
C ASP A 154 -12.97 -9.45 -13.49
N ALA A 155 -12.62 -8.30 -12.93
CA ALA A 155 -12.15 -8.20 -11.55
C ALA A 155 -13.22 -8.69 -10.55
N ALA A 156 -14.48 -8.32 -10.75
CA ALA A 156 -15.60 -8.77 -9.94
C ALA A 156 -15.85 -10.28 -10.09
N TYR A 157 -15.77 -10.80 -11.31
CA TYR A 157 -15.94 -12.23 -11.61
C TYR A 157 -14.85 -13.08 -10.97
N ARG A 158 -13.57 -12.68 -11.11
CA ARG A 158 -12.45 -13.32 -10.40
C ARG A 158 -12.67 -13.30 -8.89
N ALA A 159 -13.03 -12.15 -8.31
CA ALA A 159 -13.33 -12.03 -6.89
C ALA A 159 -14.44 -13.00 -6.45
N ALA A 160 -15.52 -13.09 -7.23
CA ALA A 160 -16.64 -13.97 -6.95
C ALA A 160 -16.24 -15.45 -7.01
N LEU A 161 -15.46 -15.86 -8.00
CA LEU A 161 -14.96 -17.24 -8.13
C LEU A 161 -14.06 -17.65 -6.96
N THR A 162 -13.28 -16.72 -6.39
CA THR A 162 -12.49 -17.06 -5.18
C THR A 162 -13.36 -17.31 -3.94
N GLN A 163 -14.54 -16.68 -3.87
CA GLN A 163 -15.40 -16.73 -2.70
C GLN A 163 -16.51 -17.77 -2.80
N ALA A 164 -17.04 -18.02 -3.99
CA ALA A 164 -18.15 -18.94 -4.23
C ALA A 164 -17.92 -20.36 -3.64
N PRO A 165 -16.73 -20.99 -3.77
CA PRO A 165 -16.47 -22.30 -3.16
C PRO A 165 -16.48 -22.29 -1.63
N ARG A 166 -16.23 -21.13 -1.00
CA ARG A 166 -16.21 -20.98 0.47
C ARG A 166 -17.61 -20.78 1.07
N LEU A 167 -18.60 -20.48 0.24
CA LEU A 167 -19.99 -20.30 0.68
C LEU A 167 -20.68 -21.67 0.79
N ARG A 168 -20.91 -22.11 2.03
CA ARG A 168 -21.71 -23.29 2.35
C ARG A 168 -23.19 -22.91 2.47
N THR A 169 -23.87 -22.79 1.34
CA THR A 169 -25.29 -22.43 1.27
C THR A 169 -26.05 -23.51 0.52
N THR A 170 -27.21 -23.90 1.04
CA THR A 170 -28.05 -24.96 0.48
C THR A 170 -29.09 -24.45 -0.53
N ASN A 171 -29.45 -23.17 -0.50
CA ASN A 171 -30.40 -22.56 -1.44
C ASN A 171 -29.76 -21.42 -2.25
N ARG A 172 -30.29 -21.21 -3.47
CA ARG A 172 -29.78 -20.22 -4.44
C ARG A 172 -29.90 -18.78 -3.94
N ARG A 173 -31.00 -18.43 -3.26
CA ARG A 173 -31.26 -17.06 -2.80
C ARG A 173 -30.24 -16.62 -1.74
N ASP A 174 -29.93 -17.47 -0.78
CA ASP A 174 -28.94 -17.22 0.27
C ASP A 174 -27.52 -17.14 -0.31
N PHE A 175 -27.18 -18.00 -1.28
CA PHE A 175 -25.92 -17.92 -2.02
C PHE A 175 -25.75 -16.56 -2.70
N GLN A 176 -26.75 -16.13 -3.47
CA GLN A 176 -26.74 -14.83 -4.15
C GLN A 176 -26.58 -13.67 -3.16
N HIS A 177 -27.35 -13.69 -2.07
CA HIS A 177 -27.30 -12.64 -1.05
C HIS A 177 -25.91 -12.55 -0.39
N LYS A 178 -25.34 -13.68 0.03
CA LYS A 178 -24.00 -13.73 0.65
C LYS A 178 -22.90 -13.30 -0.32
N LEU A 179 -22.98 -13.73 -1.58
CA LEU A 179 -22.00 -13.35 -2.61
C LEU A 179 -22.11 -11.87 -2.98
N ALA A 180 -23.33 -11.34 -3.10
CA ALA A 180 -23.56 -9.90 -3.31
C ALA A 180 -22.99 -9.07 -2.16
N ALA A 181 -23.28 -9.44 -0.91
CA ALA A 181 -22.74 -8.75 0.26
C ALA A 181 -21.21 -8.78 0.30
N PHE A 182 -20.59 -9.89 -0.12
CA PHE A 182 -19.14 -9.98 -0.27
C PHE A 182 -18.60 -8.99 -1.31
N LEU A 183 -19.16 -8.98 -2.53
CA LEU A 183 -18.73 -8.10 -3.61
C LEU A 183 -18.90 -6.61 -3.25
N GLN A 184 -20.00 -6.27 -2.57
CA GLN A 184 -20.22 -4.90 -2.08
C GLN A 184 -19.17 -4.46 -1.05
N ARG A 185 -18.78 -5.34 -0.12
CA ARG A 185 -17.67 -5.06 0.82
C ARG A 185 -16.31 -4.92 0.12
N ARG A 186 -16.18 -5.43 -1.11
CA ARG A 186 -15.01 -5.21 -1.99
C ARG A 186 -15.15 -3.96 -2.88
N GLY A 187 -16.25 -3.24 -2.77
CA GLY A 187 -16.49 -1.97 -3.47
C GLY A 187 -17.09 -2.11 -4.86
N PHE A 188 -17.57 -3.29 -5.25
CA PHE A 188 -18.28 -3.46 -6.53
C PHE A 188 -19.72 -2.93 -6.42
N SER A 189 -20.20 -2.28 -7.49
CA SER A 189 -21.56 -1.74 -7.51
C SER A 189 -22.59 -2.85 -7.48
N PHE A 190 -23.81 -2.54 -6.99
CA PHE A 190 -24.90 -3.53 -6.95
C PHE A 190 -25.24 -4.08 -8.35
N ALA A 191 -25.27 -3.21 -9.36
CA ALA A 191 -25.57 -3.60 -10.74
C ALA A 191 -24.53 -4.61 -11.26
N LEU A 192 -23.24 -4.32 -11.07
CA LEU A 192 -22.15 -5.20 -11.51
C LEU A 192 -22.14 -6.53 -10.75
N ALA A 193 -22.32 -6.47 -9.43
CA ALA A 193 -22.41 -7.67 -8.60
C ALA A 193 -23.53 -8.60 -9.08
N ARG A 194 -24.71 -8.06 -9.41
CA ARG A 194 -25.82 -8.87 -9.93
C ARG A 194 -25.51 -9.53 -11.27
N THR A 195 -24.87 -8.82 -12.21
CA THR A 195 -24.44 -9.39 -13.50
C THR A 195 -23.46 -10.53 -13.29
N VAL A 196 -22.44 -10.31 -12.47
CA VAL A 196 -21.39 -11.29 -12.16
C VAL A 196 -21.93 -12.50 -11.44
N ILE A 197 -22.83 -12.32 -10.47
CA ILE A 197 -23.46 -13.43 -9.74
C ILE A 197 -24.25 -14.32 -10.68
N ARG A 198 -24.98 -13.75 -11.65
CA ARG A 198 -25.68 -14.54 -12.68
C ARG A 198 -24.68 -15.39 -13.46
N ARG A 199 -23.62 -14.78 -13.98
CA ARG A 199 -22.54 -15.48 -14.71
C ARG A 199 -21.90 -16.61 -13.88
N VAL A 200 -21.67 -16.38 -12.59
CA VAL A 200 -21.14 -17.41 -11.67
C VAL A 200 -22.14 -18.55 -11.47
N LEU A 201 -23.43 -18.25 -11.30
CA LEU A 201 -24.47 -19.26 -11.18
C LEU A 201 -24.58 -20.10 -12.45
N ASP A 202 -24.54 -19.49 -13.63
CA ASP A 202 -24.55 -20.22 -14.90
C ASP A 202 -23.36 -21.18 -15.00
N THR A 203 -22.18 -20.74 -14.53
CA THR A 203 -20.97 -21.57 -14.47
C THR A 203 -21.14 -22.74 -13.49
N ILE A 204 -21.72 -22.48 -12.32
CA ILE A 204 -21.99 -23.49 -11.30
C ILE A 204 -23.00 -24.51 -11.80
N ASP A 205 -24.09 -24.08 -12.44
CA ASP A 205 -25.15 -24.97 -12.92
C ASP A 205 -24.61 -25.93 -14.01
N GLN A 206 -23.67 -25.47 -14.83
CA GLN A 206 -22.99 -26.31 -15.82
C GLN A 206 -22.01 -27.32 -15.20
N GLN A 207 -21.35 -26.97 -14.10
CA GLN A 207 -20.31 -27.79 -13.48
C GLN A 207 -20.82 -28.67 -12.33
N GLN A 208 -21.90 -28.25 -11.66
CA GLN A 208 -22.46 -28.83 -10.43
C GLN A 208 -24.00 -28.65 -10.41
N PRO A 209 -24.75 -29.31 -11.31
CA PRO A 209 -26.19 -29.11 -11.47
C PRO A 209 -26.99 -29.33 -10.17
N ASP A 210 -26.53 -30.26 -9.31
CA ASP A 210 -27.23 -30.61 -8.07
C ASP A 210 -26.84 -29.76 -6.86
N ARG A 211 -25.97 -28.76 -7.02
CA ARG A 211 -25.43 -27.95 -5.90
C ARG A 211 -26.53 -27.35 -5.01
N PHE A 212 -27.67 -27.00 -5.60
CA PHE A 212 -28.80 -26.38 -4.90
C PHE A 212 -30.10 -27.22 -4.95
N ALA A 213 -30.03 -28.47 -5.41
CA ALA A 213 -31.20 -29.34 -5.63
C ALA A 213 -31.96 -29.68 -4.34
N ALA A 214 -31.30 -29.65 -3.18
CA ALA A 214 -31.93 -29.91 -1.86
C ALA A 214 -32.94 -28.85 -1.39
N SER A 215 -33.21 -27.80 -2.19
CA SER A 215 -34.21 -26.76 -1.90
C SER A 215 -35.45 -26.81 -2.79
N ALA A 216 -35.56 -27.82 -3.65
CA ALA A 216 -36.70 -28.07 -4.52
C ALA A 216 -37.55 -29.24 -3.98
N GLU A 217 -38.02 -29.15 -2.74
CA GLU A 217 -39.19 -29.93 -2.33
C GLU A 217 -40.44 -29.12 -2.69
N PRO A 218 -41.46 -29.74 -3.32
CA PRO A 218 -42.69 -29.06 -3.68
C PRO A 218 -43.42 -28.60 -2.40
N GLU A 219 -43.97 -27.38 -2.42
CA GLU A 219 -45.01 -27.00 -1.47
C GLU A 219 -46.18 -27.97 -1.71
N ASP A 220 -46.32 -28.94 -0.81
CA ASP A 220 -47.32 -29.99 -0.92
C ASP A 220 -48.72 -29.41 -1.15
N GLU A 221 -49.38 -30.08 -2.07
CA GLU A 221 -50.72 -29.90 -2.60
C GLU A 221 -51.75 -29.48 -1.55
N GLU A 222 -52.57 -28.51 -1.98
CA GLU A 222 -53.97 -28.36 -1.62
C GLU A 222 -54.60 -29.65 -1.07
N THR A 223 -54.79 -29.73 0.26
CA THR A 223 -55.88 -30.54 0.80
C THR A 223 -57.19 -29.80 0.55
N SER A 224 -57.63 -29.86 -0.71
CA SER A 224 -59.03 -29.75 -1.12
C SER A 224 -59.66 -31.14 -1.03
N GLY A 225 -60.72 -31.25 -0.26
CA GLY A 225 -61.46 -32.48 0.03
C GLY A 225 -61.92 -32.41 1.49
N GLY A 226 -63.08 -31.85 1.84
CA GLY A 226 -64.37 -31.94 1.17
C GLY A 226 -65.12 -33.16 1.72
N SER A 227 -66.26 -32.89 2.40
CA SER A 227 -67.37 -33.81 2.76
C SER A 227 -67.02 -34.97 3.72
N ASP A 228 -67.86 -35.43 4.65
CA ASP A 228 -69.26 -35.23 5.01
C ASP A 228 -69.53 -36.08 6.29
N GLN A 229 -70.54 -35.66 7.10
CA GLN A 229 -71.43 -36.48 7.96
C GLN A 229 -70.78 -37.25 9.16
N GLU A 230 -71.38 -37.38 10.35
CA GLU A 230 -72.77 -37.34 10.87
C GLU A 230 -72.90 -36.50 12.15
#